data_AF-A0A1X7T5U7-F1
#
_entry.id   AF-A0A1X7T5U7-F1
#
_cell.length_a   1.000
_cell.length_b   1.000
_cell.length_c   1.000
_cell.angle_alpha   90.00
_cell.angle_beta   90.00
_cell.angle_gamma   90.00
#
_symmetry.space_group_name_H-M   'P 1'
#
loop_
_entity.id
_entity.type
_entity.pdbx_description
1 polymer ?
#
loop_
_entity_poly.entity_id
_entity_poly.type
_entity_poly.pdbx_seq_one_letter_code
_entity_poly.pdbx_strand_id
1 'polypeptide(L)'
;DLTTLGLHLNSPESLYSTFSSPFADSPSRPQDIDYPVPQEYLIHSYIRDKLAPIRLSKYNEDLLFYLYYTSGGDLLQLLAAHELYTRDWRYHKEEKIWITRAPNMRPTKVETTYEEGTYCYFDLGTWRKAHRDMKETKSRLHCLEMEGWFIGRVAYKVDKEMVKFILRDTGITSHDWTKLLLLMKRAQGPASMEEYSPHENR
;
A
#
# COMPACT_ATOMS: atom_id res chain seq x y z
N ASP A 1 -2.67 -7.29 -28.37
CA ASP A 1 -2.73 -5.83 -28.62
C ASP A 1 -1.47 -5.23 -27.99
N LEU A 2 -0.74 -4.37 -28.68
CA LEU A 2 0.51 -3.79 -28.17
C LEU A 2 0.26 -2.66 -27.15
N THR A 3 -0.96 -2.12 -27.13
CA THR A 3 -1.37 -1.07 -26.18
C THR A 3 -1.48 -1.58 -24.74
N THR A 4 -1.48 -2.89 -24.52
CA THR A 4 -1.56 -3.50 -23.18
C THR A 4 -0.20 -3.60 -22.50
N LEU A 5 0.89 -3.20 -23.15
CA LEU A 5 2.26 -3.28 -22.63
C LEU A 5 2.66 -2.08 -21.74
N GLY A 6 1.69 -1.24 -21.32
CA GLY A 6 1.98 -0.09 -20.46
C GLY A 6 2.79 1.02 -21.12
N LEU A 7 2.99 0.97 -22.43
CA LEU A 7 3.71 1.98 -23.21
C LEU A 7 2.73 2.97 -23.85
N HIS A 8 2.95 4.26 -23.62
CA HIS A 8 2.21 5.33 -24.28
C HIS A 8 2.73 5.54 -25.71
N LEU A 9 2.40 4.61 -26.62
CA LEU A 9 2.81 4.64 -28.03
C LEU A 9 2.27 5.85 -28.82
N ASN A 10 1.29 6.55 -28.26
CA ASN A 10 0.71 7.78 -28.82
C ASN A 10 1.39 9.06 -28.31
N SER A 11 2.39 8.96 -27.43
CA SER A 11 3.11 10.12 -26.92
C SER A 11 4.01 10.73 -28.00
N PRO A 12 4.04 12.06 -28.16
CA PRO A 12 4.99 12.73 -29.04
C PRO A 12 6.43 12.72 -28.50
N GLU A 13 6.62 12.32 -27.24
CA GLU A 13 7.93 12.32 -26.55
C GLU A 13 8.61 10.95 -26.59
N SER A 14 9.96 10.94 -26.50
CA SER A 14 10.74 9.70 -26.48
C SER A 14 10.54 8.91 -25.19
N LEU A 15 10.13 7.65 -25.32
CA LEU A 15 9.88 6.75 -24.20
C LEU A 15 11.16 6.26 -23.50
N TYR A 16 12.34 6.44 -24.11
CA TYR A 16 13.61 5.89 -23.61
C TYR A 16 13.96 6.38 -22.20
N SER A 17 13.69 7.67 -21.92
CA SER A 17 14.05 8.30 -20.64
C SER A 17 13.31 7.72 -19.43
N THR A 18 12.12 7.14 -19.65
CA THR A 18 11.29 6.50 -18.62
C THR A 18 11.12 5.01 -18.88
N PHE A 19 11.91 4.42 -19.78
CA PHE A 19 11.83 3.00 -20.08
C PHE A 19 12.50 2.20 -18.96
N SER A 20 11.70 1.51 -18.16
CA SER A 20 12.18 0.78 -16.98
C SER A 20 12.87 -0.52 -17.35
N SER A 21 12.18 -1.41 -18.07
CA SER A 21 12.68 -2.75 -18.41
C SER A 21 11.79 -3.36 -19.49
N PRO A 22 12.29 -4.30 -20.32
CA PRO A 22 11.49 -5.07 -21.27
C PRO A 22 10.32 -5.85 -20.65
N PHE A 23 10.35 -6.09 -19.34
CA PHE A 23 9.32 -6.83 -18.60
C PHE A 23 8.49 -5.94 -17.66
N ALA A 24 8.71 -4.62 -17.67
CA ALA A 24 7.95 -3.72 -16.82
C ALA A 24 6.60 -3.40 -17.45
N ASP A 25 5.53 -3.52 -16.66
CA ASP A 25 4.17 -3.16 -17.07
C ASP A 25 3.89 -1.64 -16.99
N SER A 26 4.88 -0.85 -16.55
CA SER A 26 4.77 0.59 -16.33
C SER A 26 6.12 1.30 -16.50
N PRO A 27 6.14 2.58 -16.90
CA PRO A 27 7.37 3.36 -17.01
C PRO A 27 8.06 3.56 -15.64
N SER A 28 9.36 3.86 -15.67
CA SER A 28 10.14 4.22 -14.49
C SER A 28 9.54 5.45 -13.81
N ARG A 29 9.44 5.38 -12.47
CA ARG A 29 8.96 6.51 -11.68
C ARG A 29 10.13 7.49 -11.47
N PRO A 30 9.87 8.78 -11.18
CA PRO A 30 10.94 9.74 -10.94
C PRO A 30 11.93 9.31 -9.85
N GLN A 31 11.46 8.61 -8.81
CA GLN A 31 12.30 8.08 -7.74
C GLN A 31 13.17 6.88 -8.14
N ASP A 32 12.88 6.24 -9.27
CA ASP A 32 13.65 5.10 -9.80
C ASP A 32 14.75 5.55 -10.78
N ILE A 33 14.78 6.85 -11.14
CA ILE A 33 15.70 7.41 -12.12
C ILE A 33 16.81 8.17 -11.38
N ASP A 34 18.05 7.70 -11.55
CA ASP A 34 19.22 8.41 -11.04
C ASP A 34 19.37 9.77 -11.73
N TYR A 35 19.54 10.82 -10.94
CA TYR A 35 19.75 12.17 -11.43
C TYR A 35 20.95 12.81 -10.72
N PRO A 36 21.86 13.50 -11.45
CA PRO A 36 22.98 14.18 -10.82
C PRO A 36 22.46 15.38 -10.01
N VAL A 37 22.40 15.20 -8.69
CA VAL A 37 22.06 16.26 -7.75
C VAL A 37 23.33 16.92 -7.19
N PRO A 38 23.27 18.21 -6.79
CA PRO A 38 24.36 18.84 -6.04
C PRO A 38 24.78 18.00 -4.82
N GLN A 39 26.07 18.02 -4.49
CA GLN A 39 26.63 17.20 -3.40
C GLN A 39 25.98 17.51 -2.04
N GLU A 40 25.47 18.73 -1.88
CA GLU A 40 24.75 19.22 -0.71
C GLU A 40 23.44 18.46 -0.44
N TYR A 41 22.84 17.82 -1.44
CA TYR A 41 21.64 17.01 -1.28
C TYR A 41 21.94 15.54 -0.91
N LEU A 42 23.20 15.11 -1.03
CA LEU A 42 23.64 13.75 -0.68
C LEU A 42 23.88 13.60 0.83
N ILE A 43 22.92 14.03 1.63
CA ILE A 43 23.03 14.14 3.09
C ILE A 43 22.97 12.78 3.81
N HIS A 44 22.41 11.75 3.16
CA HIS A 44 22.12 10.47 3.80
C HIS A 44 23.35 9.85 4.49
N SER A 45 24.54 9.94 3.89
CA SER A 45 25.78 9.41 4.48
C SER A 45 26.19 10.11 5.79
N TYR A 46 25.78 11.37 5.99
CA TYR A 46 26.16 12.17 7.16
C TYR A 46 25.16 12.09 8.30
N ILE A 47 23.87 11.89 7.99
CA ILE A 47 22.79 11.97 8.97
C ILE A 47 22.05 10.65 9.19
N ARG A 48 22.45 9.54 8.54
CA ARG A 48 21.77 8.24 8.62
C ARG A 48 21.36 7.86 10.04
N ASP A 49 22.29 7.91 10.99
CA ASP A 49 22.04 7.48 12.37
C ASP A 49 21.18 8.46 13.18
N LYS A 50 20.94 9.66 12.65
CA LYS A 50 20.12 10.72 13.25
C LYS A 50 18.72 10.81 12.62
N LEU A 51 18.49 10.14 11.48
CA LEU A 51 17.21 10.18 10.80
C LEU A 51 16.14 9.46 11.63
N ALA A 52 14.98 10.09 11.74
CA ALA A 52 13.83 9.43 12.35
C ALA A 52 13.43 8.21 11.51
N PRO A 53 13.07 7.08 12.15
CA PRO A 53 12.54 5.94 11.42
C PRO A 53 11.25 6.34 10.70
N ILE A 54 10.99 5.70 9.57
CA ILE A 54 9.77 5.91 8.79
C ILE A 54 8.59 5.43 9.63
N ARG A 55 7.70 6.36 9.99
CA ARG A 55 6.48 6.07 10.76
C ARG A 55 5.29 6.76 10.13
N LEU A 56 4.51 6.02 9.34
CA LEU A 56 3.38 6.55 8.59
C LEU A 56 2.32 7.22 9.50
N SER A 57 2.15 6.71 10.71
CA SER A 57 1.27 7.31 11.72
C SER A 57 1.63 8.75 12.11
N LYS A 58 2.88 9.17 11.89
CA LYS A 58 3.34 10.55 12.10
C LYS A 58 3.20 11.44 10.86
N TYR A 59 2.91 10.87 9.70
CA TYR A 59 2.79 11.61 8.45
C TYR A 59 1.42 12.23 8.30
N ASN A 60 1.34 13.39 7.64
CA ASN A 60 0.07 14.01 7.29
C ASN A 60 -0.61 13.23 6.15
N GLU A 61 -1.89 13.49 5.93
CA GLU A 61 -2.64 12.79 4.86
C GLU A 61 -2.11 13.10 3.46
N ASP A 62 -1.60 14.32 3.25
CA ASP A 62 -0.99 14.74 1.97
C ASP A 62 0.16 13.81 1.56
N LEU A 63 1.07 13.53 2.48
CA LEU A 63 2.16 12.58 2.27
C LEU A 63 1.65 11.15 2.11
N LEU A 64 0.59 10.74 2.82
CA LEU A 64 0.00 9.41 2.63
C LEU A 64 -0.63 9.26 1.25
N PHE A 65 -1.31 10.29 0.73
CA PHE A 65 -1.81 10.30 -0.65
C PHE A 65 -0.66 10.25 -1.65
N TYR A 66 0.40 11.04 -1.43
CA TYR A 66 1.61 10.97 -2.24
C TYR A 66 2.16 9.55 -2.31
N LEU A 67 2.37 8.90 -1.15
CA LEU A 67 2.87 7.53 -1.09
C LEU A 67 1.94 6.53 -1.77
N TYR A 68 0.62 6.64 -1.55
CA TYR A 68 -0.37 5.75 -2.16
C TYR A 68 -0.35 5.82 -3.70
N TYR A 69 -0.29 7.04 -4.26
CA TYR A 69 -0.38 7.24 -5.71
C TYR A 69 0.95 7.09 -6.45
N THR A 70 2.09 7.28 -5.78
CA THR A 70 3.43 7.12 -6.39
C THR A 70 4.03 5.73 -6.22
N SER A 71 3.57 4.95 -5.23
CA SER A 71 4.14 3.64 -4.90
C SER A 71 3.31 2.47 -5.46
N GLY A 72 2.76 2.64 -6.66
CA GLY A 72 1.87 1.64 -7.29
C GLY A 72 2.47 0.24 -7.34
N GLY A 73 1.75 -0.76 -6.82
CA GLY A 73 2.20 -2.15 -6.79
C GLY A 73 3.25 -2.47 -5.72
N ASP A 74 3.60 -1.50 -4.89
CA ASP A 74 4.59 -1.62 -3.81
C ASP A 74 3.91 -1.74 -2.43
N LEU A 75 4.66 -2.29 -1.47
CA LEU A 75 4.28 -2.37 -0.07
C LEU A 75 3.97 -0.99 0.53
N LEU A 76 4.66 0.05 0.08
CA LEU A 76 4.45 1.41 0.59
C LEU A 76 3.06 1.98 0.26
N GLN A 77 2.52 1.68 -0.93
CA GLN A 77 1.13 2.02 -1.27
C GLN A 77 0.15 1.33 -0.32
N LEU A 78 0.44 0.08 0.02
CA LEU A 78 -0.39 -0.73 0.90
C LEU A 78 -0.40 -0.18 2.34
N LEU A 79 0.77 0.19 2.86
CA LEU A 79 0.91 0.79 4.18
C LEU A 79 0.25 2.17 4.25
N ALA A 80 0.37 2.99 3.20
CA ALA A 80 -0.31 4.27 3.11
C ALA A 80 -1.84 4.11 3.08
N ALA A 81 -2.35 3.13 2.32
CA ALA A 81 -3.78 2.81 2.29
C ALA A 81 -4.31 2.38 3.67
N HIS A 82 -3.55 1.56 4.40
CA HIS A 82 -3.90 1.17 5.77
C HIS A 82 -3.98 2.40 6.69
N GLU A 83 -2.98 3.27 6.65
CA GLU A 83 -2.96 4.47 7.49
C GLU A 83 -4.05 5.50 7.11
N LEU A 84 -4.42 5.59 5.83
CA LEU A 84 -5.59 6.37 5.41
C LEU A 84 -6.88 5.76 5.97
N TYR A 85 -7.00 4.43 5.94
CA TYR A 85 -8.16 3.73 6.46
C TYR A 85 -8.36 3.90 7.98
N THR A 86 -7.27 3.85 8.76
CA THR A 86 -7.30 4.11 10.21
C THR A 86 -7.73 5.56 10.54
N ARG A 87 -7.63 6.46 9.56
CA ARG A 87 -8.09 7.87 9.63
C ARG A 87 -9.45 8.08 8.97
N ASP A 88 -10.26 7.03 8.89
CA ASP A 88 -11.61 7.04 8.34
C ASP A 88 -11.72 7.41 6.85
N TRP A 89 -10.63 7.27 6.08
CA TRP A 89 -10.71 7.29 4.63
C TRP A 89 -11.16 5.93 4.11
N ARG A 90 -11.97 5.94 3.06
CA ARG A 90 -12.46 4.75 2.35
C ARG A 90 -12.15 4.93 0.87
N TYR A 91 -11.69 3.87 0.23
CA TYR A 91 -11.39 3.91 -1.19
C TYR A 91 -12.62 3.50 -2.00
N HIS A 92 -13.09 4.39 -2.87
CA HIS A 92 -14.19 4.12 -3.78
C HIS A 92 -13.67 3.34 -4.99
N LYS A 93 -14.05 2.06 -5.14
CA LYS A 93 -13.43 1.15 -6.15
C LYS A 93 -13.63 1.59 -7.60
N GLU A 94 -14.83 2.06 -7.94
CA GLU A 94 -15.15 2.43 -9.33
C GLU A 94 -14.62 3.81 -9.70
N GLU A 95 -14.84 4.82 -8.85
CA GLU A 95 -14.30 6.18 -9.06
C GLU A 95 -12.79 6.29 -8.80
N LYS A 96 -12.18 5.29 -8.14
CA LYS A 96 -10.74 5.22 -7.83
C LYS A 96 -10.22 6.42 -7.02
N ILE A 97 -11.05 6.90 -6.10
CA ILE A 97 -10.75 8.03 -5.22
C ILE A 97 -10.85 7.63 -3.75
N TRP A 98 -10.12 8.33 -2.91
CA TRP A 98 -10.28 8.27 -1.46
C TRP A 98 -11.33 9.27 -1.01
N ILE A 99 -12.29 8.81 -0.20
CA ILE A 99 -13.35 9.62 0.38
C ILE A 99 -13.41 9.46 1.89
N THR A 100 -13.89 10.48 2.58
CA THR A 100 -14.26 10.43 4.00
C THR A 100 -15.47 11.31 4.23
N ARG A 101 -16.20 11.12 5.32
CA ARG A 101 -17.34 11.98 5.65
C ARG A 101 -16.86 13.40 5.88
N ALA A 102 -17.56 14.40 5.33
CA ALA A 102 -17.18 15.79 5.55
C ALA A 102 -17.26 16.13 7.06
N PRO A 103 -16.29 16.87 7.63
CA PRO A 103 -16.31 17.20 9.05
C PRO A 103 -17.60 17.92 9.44
N ASN A 104 -18.20 17.50 10.56
CA ASN A 104 -19.45 18.06 11.08
C ASN A 104 -20.69 17.90 10.19
N MET A 105 -20.60 17.16 9.08
CA MET A 105 -21.74 16.85 8.22
C MET A 105 -22.24 15.44 8.52
N ARG A 106 -23.49 15.32 8.95
CA ARG A 106 -24.13 14.01 9.08
C ARG A 106 -24.63 13.56 7.71
N PRO A 107 -24.64 12.26 7.43
CA PRO A 107 -25.28 11.76 6.22
C PRO A 107 -26.76 12.15 6.21
N THR A 108 -27.22 12.63 5.07
CA THR A 108 -28.63 13.01 4.85
C THR A 108 -29.52 11.77 4.91
N LYS A 109 -29.01 10.61 4.45
CA LYS A 109 -29.74 9.34 4.48
C LYS A 109 -28.78 8.20 4.74
N VAL A 110 -29.13 7.32 5.68
CA VAL A 110 -28.39 6.08 5.96
C VAL A 110 -29.34 4.92 5.84
N GLU A 111 -29.05 4.02 4.91
CA GLU A 111 -29.79 2.77 4.70
C GLU A 111 -28.86 1.57 4.96
N THR A 112 -29.42 0.36 4.93
CA THR A 112 -28.64 -0.86 5.11
C THR A 112 -27.57 -1.00 4.04
N THR A 113 -27.88 -0.63 2.79
CA THR A 113 -27.03 -0.87 1.61
C THR A 113 -26.26 0.36 1.13
N TYR A 114 -26.72 1.58 1.44
CA TYR A 114 -26.09 2.81 0.98
C TYR A 114 -26.21 3.95 1.99
N GLU A 115 -25.44 4.99 1.76
CA GLU A 115 -25.43 6.24 2.52
C GLU A 115 -25.38 7.43 1.55
N GLU A 116 -26.19 8.44 1.78
CA GLU A 116 -26.17 9.70 1.04
C GLU A 116 -25.72 10.83 1.96
N GLY A 117 -24.79 11.66 1.49
CA GLY A 117 -24.31 12.81 2.24
C GLY A 117 -23.20 13.54 1.51
N THR A 118 -22.69 14.60 2.14
CA THR A 118 -21.52 15.33 1.64
C THR A 118 -20.26 14.63 2.10
N TYR A 119 -19.44 14.20 1.14
CA TYR A 119 -18.14 13.58 1.37
C TYR A 119 -17.02 14.54 1.01
N CYS A 120 -15.94 14.48 1.78
CA CYS A 120 -14.66 15.02 1.40
C CYS A 120 -13.91 13.95 0.58
N TYR A 121 -13.38 14.30 -0.58
CA TYR A 121 -12.55 13.43 -1.39
C TYR A 121 -11.21 14.09 -1.71
N PHE A 122 -10.20 13.28 -2.02
CA PHE A 122 -8.91 13.79 -2.48
C PHE A 122 -8.88 13.85 -4.01
N ASP A 123 -8.77 15.06 -4.57
CA ASP A 123 -8.65 15.30 -6.00
C ASP A 123 -7.19 15.24 -6.43
N LEU A 124 -6.88 14.24 -7.25
CA LEU A 124 -5.57 14.02 -7.84
C LEU A 124 -5.15 15.12 -8.81
N GLY A 125 -6.09 15.67 -9.58
CA GLY A 125 -5.79 16.65 -10.63
C GLY A 125 -5.40 18.01 -10.05
N THR A 126 -6.04 18.39 -8.95
CA THR A 126 -5.76 19.66 -8.26
C THR A 126 -4.87 19.51 -7.02
N TRP A 127 -4.57 18.27 -6.61
CA TRP A 127 -3.84 17.91 -5.39
C TRP A 127 -4.45 18.55 -4.13
N ARG A 128 -5.77 18.48 -4.00
CA ARG A 128 -6.53 19.14 -2.93
C ARG A 128 -7.69 18.29 -2.44
N LYS A 129 -8.11 18.52 -1.20
CA LYS A 129 -9.39 18.02 -0.70
C LYS A 129 -10.53 18.86 -1.24
N ALA A 130 -11.57 18.21 -1.75
CA ALA A 130 -12.78 18.83 -2.23
C ALA A 130 -14.01 18.14 -1.64
N HIS A 131 -15.17 18.80 -1.73
CA HIS A 131 -16.43 18.29 -1.20
C HIS A 131 -17.41 18.01 -2.33
N ARG A 132 -18.17 16.93 -2.21
CA ARG A 132 -19.22 16.55 -3.15
C ARG A 132 -20.32 15.78 -2.43
N ASP A 133 -21.56 15.98 -2.86
CA ASP A 133 -22.67 15.13 -2.45
C ASP A 133 -22.59 13.80 -3.20
N MET A 134 -22.56 12.70 -2.46
CA MET A 134 -22.40 11.36 -3.01
C MET A 134 -23.43 10.39 -2.42
N LYS A 135 -23.83 9.43 -3.25
CA LYS A 135 -24.61 8.26 -2.83
C LYS A 135 -23.70 7.04 -2.82
N GLU A 136 -23.23 6.69 -1.65
CA GLU A 136 -22.23 5.66 -1.43
C GLU A 136 -22.86 4.33 -1.05
N THR A 137 -22.80 3.38 -1.97
CA THR A 137 -23.17 1.99 -1.70
C THR A 137 -22.05 1.31 -0.95
N LYS A 138 -22.35 0.66 0.19
CA LYS A 138 -21.35 0.00 1.04
C LYS A 138 -20.50 -1.04 0.30
N SER A 139 -21.06 -1.69 -0.74
CA SER A 139 -20.33 -2.65 -1.58
C SER A 139 -19.31 -2.02 -2.54
N ARG A 140 -19.44 -0.72 -2.88
CA ARG A 140 -18.53 0.03 -3.76
C ARG A 140 -17.34 0.58 -2.99
N LEU A 141 -17.49 0.77 -1.69
CA LEU A 141 -16.39 1.07 -0.78
C LEU A 141 -15.52 -0.16 -0.61
N HIS A 142 -14.21 0.02 -0.73
CA HIS A 142 -13.27 -0.96 -0.27
C HIS A 142 -13.11 -0.78 1.24
N CYS A 143 -13.74 -1.67 2.01
CA CYS A 143 -13.27 -1.93 3.36
C CYS A 143 -11.95 -2.68 3.22
N LEU A 144 -10.90 -2.25 3.91
CA LEU A 144 -9.77 -3.15 4.18
C LEU A 144 -10.19 -4.23 5.20
N GLU A 145 -11.36 -4.85 5.03
CA GLU A 145 -11.76 -6.10 5.67
C GLU A 145 -10.95 -7.23 5.02
N MET A 146 -9.65 -7.18 5.20
CA MET A 146 -8.72 -8.19 4.71
C MET A 146 -7.59 -8.36 5.71
N GLU A 147 -7.91 -8.66 6.96
CA GLU A 147 -6.90 -9.16 7.91
C GLU A 147 -6.32 -10.51 7.43
N GLY A 148 -7.04 -11.28 6.59
CA GLY A 148 -6.60 -12.60 6.10
C GLY A 148 -5.90 -12.62 4.74
N TRP A 149 -6.43 -11.93 3.73
CA TRP A 149 -5.88 -11.97 2.36
C TRP A 149 -4.62 -11.12 2.17
N PHE A 150 -4.52 -10.04 2.94
CA PHE A 150 -3.45 -9.05 2.90
C PHE A 150 -2.11 -9.63 3.39
N ILE A 151 -2.16 -10.42 4.46
CA ILE A 151 -0.99 -11.13 5.00
C ILE A 151 -0.56 -12.25 4.03
N GLY A 152 -1.51 -12.95 3.41
CA GLY A 152 -1.24 -14.05 2.47
C GLY A 152 -0.45 -13.65 1.22
N ARG A 153 -0.61 -12.43 0.70
CA ARG A 153 0.18 -11.94 -0.45
C ARG A 153 1.48 -11.25 -0.05
N VAL A 154 1.49 -10.49 1.05
CA VAL A 154 2.69 -9.79 1.52
C VAL A 154 3.71 -10.78 2.10
N ALA A 155 3.28 -11.74 2.93
CA ALA A 155 4.19 -12.74 3.51
C ALA A 155 4.76 -13.73 2.48
N TYR A 156 4.10 -13.91 1.32
CA TYR A 156 4.57 -14.81 0.27
C TYR A 156 5.62 -14.17 -0.66
N LYS A 157 5.70 -12.83 -0.68
CA LYS A 157 6.63 -12.07 -1.56
C LYS A 157 7.65 -11.22 -0.82
N VAL A 158 7.52 -11.05 0.49
CA VAL A 158 8.38 -10.15 1.28
C VAL A 158 9.19 -10.96 2.29
N ASP A 159 10.50 -10.70 2.33
CA ASP A 159 11.44 -11.29 3.28
C ASP A 159 10.90 -11.20 4.71
N LYS A 160 11.02 -12.30 5.46
CA LYS A 160 10.60 -12.42 6.86
C LYS A 160 11.24 -11.34 7.74
N GLU A 161 12.44 -10.86 7.41
CA GLU A 161 13.10 -9.77 8.13
C GLU A 161 12.49 -8.39 7.85
N MET A 162 11.97 -8.17 6.64
CA MET A 162 11.27 -6.92 6.28
C MET A 162 9.89 -6.85 6.95
N VAL A 163 9.19 -7.99 7.09
CA VAL A 163 7.95 -8.07 7.90
C VAL A 163 8.24 -7.77 9.38
N LYS A 164 9.33 -8.31 9.94
CA LYS A 164 9.77 -7.99 11.32
C LYS A 164 10.16 -6.52 11.49
N PHE A 165 10.81 -5.92 10.48
CA PHE A 165 11.16 -4.50 10.47
C PHE A 165 9.92 -3.60 10.51
N ILE A 166 8.91 -3.92 9.69
CA ILE A 166 7.62 -3.20 9.66
C ILE A 166 6.92 -3.30 11.02
N LEU A 167 6.89 -4.49 11.63
CA LEU A 167 6.30 -4.69 12.97
C LEU A 167 7.04 -3.92 14.07
N ARG A 168 8.35 -3.71 13.93
CA ARG A 168 9.18 -3.00 14.91
C ARG A 168 9.00 -1.48 14.86
N ASP A 169 8.90 -0.89 13.66
CA ASP A 169 8.90 0.57 13.49
C ASP A 169 7.51 1.20 13.42
N THR A 170 6.46 0.43 13.06
CA THR A 170 5.07 0.94 12.96
C THR A 170 4.32 0.96 14.29
N GLY A 171 4.79 0.25 15.32
CA GLY A 171 4.18 0.23 16.65
C GLY A 171 2.87 -0.58 16.77
N ILE A 172 2.59 -1.48 15.82
CA ILE A 172 1.44 -2.38 15.88
C ILE A 172 1.63 -3.38 17.05
N THR A 173 0.79 -3.33 18.09
CA THR A 173 0.95 -4.18 19.28
C THR A 173 0.23 -5.52 19.21
N SER A 174 0.97 -6.56 19.59
CA SER A 174 0.70 -7.98 19.93
C SER A 174 -0.71 -8.57 20.13
N HIS A 175 -1.81 -7.85 20.34
CA HIS A 175 -3.00 -8.48 20.95
C HIS A 175 -3.88 -9.35 20.03
N ASP A 176 -3.55 -9.49 18.73
CA ASP A 176 -4.06 -10.62 17.91
C ASP A 176 -2.98 -11.27 17.00
N TRP A 177 -1.69 -10.95 17.20
CA TRP A 177 -0.60 -11.54 16.41
C TRP A 177 -0.18 -12.94 16.88
N THR A 178 -0.39 -13.25 18.16
CA THR A 178 -0.14 -14.59 18.73
C THR A 178 -1.11 -15.63 18.19
N LYS A 179 -2.37 -15.28 17.89
CA LYS A 179 -3.31 -16.16 17.18
C LYS A 179 -2.92 -16.36 15.71
N LEU A 180 -2.41 -15.32 15.04
CA LEU A 180 -1.89 -15.39 13.67
C LEU A 180 -0.66 -16.31 13.55
N LEU A 181 0.29 -16.24 14.48
CA LEU A 181 1.43 -17.16 14.56
C LEU A 181 0.99 -18.61 14.86
N LEU A 182 -0.01 -18.81 15.71
CA LEU A 182 -0.55 -20.14 16.05
C LEU A 182 -1.28 -20.78 14.85
N LEU A 183 -2.01 -19.98 14.07
CA LEU A 183 -2.67 -20.42 12.83
C LEU A 183 -1.66 -20.70 11.72
N MET A 184 -0.60 -19.91 11.60
CA MET A 184 0.50 -20.18 10.66
C MET A 184 1.28 -21.46 11.02
N LYS A 185 1.47 -21.77 12.32
CA LYS A 185 2.02 -23.05 12.79
C LYS A 185 1.10 -24.25 12.52
N ARG A 186 -0.21 -24.03 12.44
CA ARG A 186 -1.22 -25.07 12.18
C ARG A 186 -1.46 -25.31 10.69
N ALA A 187 -1.19 -24.30 9.85
CA ALA A 187 -1.27 -24.38 8.38
C ALA A 187 -0.01 -25.01 7.75
N GLN A 188 1.12 -25.01 8.46
CA GLN A 188 2.18 -25.98 8.23
C GLN A 188 1.71 -27.31 8.84
N GLY A 189 1.01 -28.12 8.05
CA GLY A 189 0.76 -29.52 8.39
C GLY A 189 2.08 -30.24 8.72
N PRO A 190 2.05 -31.40 9.38
CA PRO A 190 3.26 -32.09 9.80
C PRO A 190 4.16 -32.30 8.59
N ALA A 191 5.31 -31.62 8.57
CA ALA A 191 6.39 -32.02 7.71
C ALA A 191 6.75 -33.44 8.14
N SER A 192 6.46 -34.41 7.26
CA SER A 192 7.28 -35.59 6.99
C SER A 192 8.33 -35.87 8.08
N MET A 193 7.90 -36.54 9.15
CA MET A 193 8.74 -37.59 9.72
C MET A 193 8.58 -38.81 8.79
N GLU A 194 9.68 -39.52 8.54
CA GLU A 194 9.90 -40.55 7.50
C GLU A 194 10.31 -39.92 6.15
N GLU A 195 11.55 -40.01 5.65
CA GLU A 195 12.52 -41.10 5.71
C GLU A 195 13.94 -40.60 6.07
N TYR A 196 14.45 -41.03 7.23
CA TYR A 196 15.88 -41.24 7.44
C TYR A 196 16.05 -42.75 7.58
N SER A 197 16.31 -43.43 6.45
CA SER A 197 16.79 -44.80 6.51
C SER A 197 18.28 -44.76 6.84
N PRO A 198 18.74 -45.37 7.96
CA PRO A 198 20.15 -45.50 8.20
C PRO A 198 20.67 -46.54 7.21
N HIS A 199 21.43 -46.10 6.21
CA HIS A 199 22.28 -47.04 5.49
C HIS A 199 23.27 -47.64 6.49
N GLU A 200 22.96 -48.87 6.87
CA GLU A 200 23.78 -49.76 7.64
C GLU A 200 25.04 -50.08 6.84
N ASN A 201 26.19 -49.84 7.47
CA ASN A 201 27.48 -50.37 7.06
C ASN A 201 27.37 -51.88 6.83
N ARG A 202 27.66 -52.32 5.60
CA ARG A 202 28.49 -53.50 5.34
C ARG A 202 29.02 -53.53 3.91
#